data_AF-A0A354K5L6-F1
#
_entry.id   AF-A0A354K5L6-F1
#
_cell.length_a   1.000
_cell.length_b   1.000
_cell.length_c   1.000
_cell.angle_alpha   90.00
_cell.angle_beta   90.00
_cell.angle_gamma   90.00
#
_symmetry.space_group_name_H-M   'P 1'
#
loop_
_entity.id
_entity.type
_entity.pdbx_description
1 polymer ?
#
loop_
_entity_poly.entity_id
_entity_poly.type
_entity_poly.pdbx_seq_one_letter_code
_entity_poly.pdbx_strand_id
1 'polypeptide(L)' 'MAGVFGSKPKKEPIEQKKPRFRVVEEQILKFGLVYVVQDTETGVCYMTGGGSPAEFTLMVNEDGEPLTMDTD' A
#
# COMPACT_ATOMS: atom_id res chain seq x y z
N MET A 1 -26.34 -43.28 -20.04
CA MET A 1 -25.38 -42.78 -19.03
C MET A 1 -25.10 -41.33 -19.33
N ALA A 2 -25.22 -40.46 -18.33
CA ALA A 2 -25.00 -39.02 -18.40
C ALA A 2 -23.50 -38.71 -18.48
N GLY A 3 -23.15 -37.65 -19.22
CA GLY A 3 -21.79 -37.14 -19.32
C GLY A 3 -21.81 -35.69 -19.79
N VAL A 4 -22.48 -34.82 -19.02
CA VAL A 4 -22.33 -33.37 -19.17
C VAL A 4 -20.90 -33.00 -18.78
N PHE A 5 -20.05 -32.80 -19.78
CA PHE A 5 -18.74 -32.17 -19.63
C PHE A 5 -18.96 -30.75 -19.12
N GLY A 6 -18.81 -30.57 -17.81
CA GLY A 6 -18.78 -29.26 -17.17
C GLY A 6 -17.69 -28.40 -17.81
N SER A 7 -18.12 -27.34 -18.47
CA SER A 7 -17.22 -26.28 -18.94
C SER A 7 -16.44 -25.77 -17.73
N LYS A 8 -15.11 -25.89 -17.77
CA LYS A 8 -14.23 -25.31 -16.74
C LYS A 8 -14.58 -23.83 -16.60
N PRO A 9 -14.76 -23.29 -15.38
CA PRO A 9 -14.99 -21.86 -15.21
C PRO A 9 -13.79 -21.12 -15.80
N LYS A 10 -14.09 -20.28 -16.79
CA LYS A 10 -13.13 -19.38 -17.42
C LYS A 10 -12.63 -18.46 -16.30
N LYS A 11 -11.40 -18.67 -15.83
CA LYS A 11 -10.73 -17.73 -14.92
C LYS A 11 -10.64 -16.41 -15.66
N GLU A 12 -11.53 -15.48 -15.33
CA GLU A 12 -11.37 -14.08 -15.71
C GLU A 12 -9.99 -13.63 -15.19
N PRO A 13 -9.21 -12.90 -16.00
CA PRO A 13 -7.97 -12.34 -15.51
C PRO A 13 -8.31 -11.44 -14.33
N ILE A 14 -7.83 -11.83 -13.14
CA ILE A 14 -7.94 -11.00 -11.94
C ILE A 14 -7.20 -9.72 -12.28
N GLU A 15 -7.96 -8.65 -12.51
CA GLU A 15 -7.43 -7.33 -12.76
C GLU A 15 -6.51 -7.00 -11.58
N GLN A 16 -5.20 -6.92 -11.84
CA GLN A 16 -4.22 -6.55 -10.82
C GLN A 16 -4.50 -5.09 -10.46
N LYS A 17 -5.34 -4.87 -9.44
CA LYS A 17 -5.55 -3.55 -8.86
C LYS A 17 -4.18 -3.03 -8.45
N LYS A 18 -3.81 -1.85 -8.96
CA LYS A 18 -2.58 -1.17 -8.54
C LYS A 18 -2.59 -1.08 -7.00
N PRO A 19 -1.46 -1.35 -6.33
CA PRO A 19 -1.41 -1.25 -4.88
C PRO A 19 -1.68 0.22 -4.50
N ARG A 20 -2.70 0.44 -3.65
CA ARG A 20 -3.09 1.78 -3.20
C ARG A 20 -1.96 2.49 -2.45
N PHE A 21 -1.15 1.72 -1.74
CA PHE A 21 -0.04 2.22 -0.95
C PHE A 21 1.28 1.65 -1.46
N ARG A 22 2.32 2.49 -1.49
CA ARG A 22 3.70 2.07 -1.81
C ARG A 22 4.67 2.55 -0.73
N VAL A 23 5.66 1.73 -0.41
CA VAL A 23 6.76 2.17 0.46
C VAL A 23 7.66 3.09 -0.36
N VAL A 24 7.88 4.32 0.13
CA VAL A 24 8.78 5.29 -0.49
C VAL A 24 10.09 5.42 0.26
N GLU A 25 10.11 5.08 1.55
CA GLU A 25 11.31 5.10 2.37
C GLU A 25 11.26 4.01 3.43
N GLU A 26 12.42 3.42 3.73
CA GLU A 26 12.63 2.48 4.83
C GLU A 26 13.70 3.04 5.75
N GLN A 27 13.38 3.17 7.04
CA GLN A 27 14.30 3.64 8.06
C GLN A 27 14.45 2.58 9.15
N ILE A 28 15.68 2.28 9.53
CA ILE A 28 15.99 1.38 10.63
C ILE A 28 16.34 2.24 11.85
N LEU A 29 15.44 2.29 12.82
CA LEU A 29 15.63 2.99 14.09
C LEU A 29 16.09 2.00 15.17
N LYS A 30 16.66 2.52 16.26
CA LYS A 30 17.13 1.71 17.40
C LYS A 30 16.05 0.81 18.01
N PHE A 31 14.78 1.14 17.81
CA PHE A 31 13.61 0.44 18.34
C PHE A 31 12.83 -0.38 17.30
N GLY A 32 13.26 -0.40 16.04
CA GLY A 32 12.60 -1.19 15.00
C GLY A 32 12.68 -0.58 13.60
N LEU A 33 12.12 -1.30 12.64
CA LEU A 33 11.91 -0.83 11.27
C LEU A 33 10.74 0.17 11.24
N VAL A 34 10.90 1.24 10.48
CA VAL A 34 9.86 2.22 10.18
C VAL A 34 9.80 2.41 8.68
N TYR A 35 8.60 2.43 8.13
CA TYR A 35 8.34 2.63 6.72
C TYR A 35 7.62 3.95 6.52
N VAL A 36 8.04 4.71 5.51
CA VAL A 36 7.23 5.79 4.95
C VAL A 36 6.47 5.21 3.77
N VAL A 37 5.15 5.34 3.84
CA VAL A 37 4.21 4.78 2.88
C VAL A 37 3.44 5.92 2.25
N GLN A 38 3.39 5.95 0.93
CA GLN A 38 2.64 6.93 0.17
C GLN A 38 1.34 6.33 -0.37
N ASP A 39 0.23 7.03 -0.20
CA ASP A 39 -1.02 6.74 -0.93
C ASP A 39 -0.84 7.20 -2.38
N THR A 40 -0.91 6.24 -3.31
CA THR A 40 -0.73 6.46 -4.74
C THR A 40 -1.89 7.20 -5.41
N GLU A 41 -3.05 7.32 -4.73
CA GLU A 41 -4.19 8.08 -5.23
C GLU A 41 -4.11 9.57 -4.87
N THR A 42 -3.56 9.88 -3.69
CA THR A 42 -3.55 11.26 -3.15
C THR A 42 -2.15 11.87 -3.03
N GLY A 43 -1.10 11.06 -3.14
CA GLY A 43 0.29 11.48 -2.94
C GLY A 43 0.67 11.66 -1.46
N VAL A 44 -0.26 11.49 -0.52
CA VAL A 44 -0.05 11.72 0.92
C VAL A 44 0.83 10.64 1.54
N CYS A 45 1.78 11.07 2.37
CA CYS A 45 2.73 10.21 3.07
C CYS A 45 2.29 9.92 4.51
N TYR A 46 2.52 8.67 4.90
CA TYR A 46 2.24 8.13 6.23
C TYR A 46 3.48 7.41 6.75
N MET A 47 3.67 7.39 8.05
CA MET A 47 4.69 6.60 8.73
C MET A 47 4.05 5.39 9.42
N THR A 48 4.66 4.21 9.30
CA THR A 48 4.21 2.99 9.97
C THR A 48 5.38 2.14 10.49
N GLY A 49 5.20 1.50 11.64
CA GLY A 49 6.21 0.65 12.26
C GLY A 49 6.17 -0.80 11.75
N GLY A 50 7.32 -1.36 11.41
CA GLY A 50 7.48 -2.76 11.04
C GLY A 50 7.17 -3.68 12.22
N GLY A 51 6.05 -4.40 12.15
CA GLY A 51 5.60 -5.34 13.17
C GLY A 51 4.24 -5.00 13.80
N SER A 52 3.73 -3.78 13.59
CA SER A 52 2.40 -3.37 14.05
C SER A 52 1.45 -3.21 12.87
N PRO A 53 0.47 -4.10 12.67
CA PRO A 53 -0.31 -4.17 11.43
C PRO A 53 -1.37 -3.06 11.24
N ALA A 54 -1.35 -1.94 11.98
CA ALA A 54 -2.50 -1.02 11.97
C ALA A 54 -2.22 0.47 12.25
N GLU A 55 -0.98 0.91 12.47
CA GLU A 55 -0.72 2.31 12.84
C GLU A 55 -0.09 3.05 11.66
N PHE A 56 -0.93 3.75 10.90
CA PHE A 56 -0.52 4.79 9.96
C PHE A 56 -0.57 6.14 10.67
N THR A 57 0.59 6.76 10.84
CA THR A 57 0.68 8.13 11.35
C THR A 57 0.81 9.08 10.17
N LEU A 58 -0.11 10.04 10.04
CA LEU A 58 -0.04 11.07 9.01
C LEU A 58 1.24 11.91 9.21
N MET A 59 2.03 12.05 8.14
CA MET A 59 3.16 12.98 8.14
C MET A 59 2.68 14.36 7.71
N VAL A 60 3.18 15.40 8.36
CA VAL A 60 2.87 16.79 8.04
C VAL A 60 4.15 17.57 7.75
N ASN A 61 4.05 18.58 6.88
CA ASN A 61 5.15 19.53 6.62
C ASN A 61 5.25 20.59 7.73
N GLU A 62 6.17 21.54 7.59
CA GLU A 62 6.37 22.61 8.57
C GLU A 62 5.15 23.54 8.73
N ASP A 63 4.32 23.65 7.69
CA ASP A 63 3.08 24.42 7.69
C ASP A 63 1.89 23.67 8.32
N GLY A 64 2.10 22.41 8.71
CA GLY A 64 1.06 21.54 9.29
C GLY A 64 0.13 20.89 8.26
N GLU A 65 0.44 21.01 6.97
CA GLU A 65 -0.30 20.36 5.89
C GLU A 65 0.20 18.92 5.66
N PRO A 66 -0.64 18.00 5.13
CA PRO A 66 -0.21 16.66 4.79
C PRO A 66 1.03 16.65 3.91
N LEU A 67 2.07 15.92 4.34
CA LEU A 67 3.26 15.74 3.54
C LEU A 67 2.89 14.96 2.28
N THR A 68 3.17 15.56 1.12
CA THR A 68 3.04 14.92 -0.18
C THR A 68 4.43 14.82 -0.81
N MET A 69 4.68 13.75 -1.54
CA MET A 69 5.92 13.58 -2.31
C MET A 69 5.57 13.51 -3.79
N ASP A 70 6.26 14.30 -4.60
CA ASP A 70 6.13 14.20 -6.05
C ASP A 70 6.65 12.84 -6.52
N THR A 71 5.80 12.14 -7.24
CA THR A 71 6.21 10.99 -8.07
C THR A 71 6.68 11.50 -9.42
N ASP A 72 8.00 11.69 -9.59
CA ASP A 72 8.62 11.70 -10.92
C ASP A 72 8.42 10.34 -11.65
#